data_AF-A0A2G2HIH4-F1
#
_entry.id   AF-A0A2G2HIH4-F1
#
_cell.length_a   1.000
_cell.length_b   1.000
_cell.length_c   1.000
_cell.angle_alpha   90.00
_cell.angle_beta   90.00
_cell.angle_gamma   90.00
#
_symmetry.space_group_name_H-M   'P 1'
#
loop_
_entity.id
_entity.type
_entity.pdbx_description
1 polymer ?
#
loop_
_entity_poly.entity_id
_entity_poly.type
_entity_poly.pdbx_seq_one_letter_code
_entity_poly.pdbx_strand_id
1 'polypeptide(L)'
;MSLILLLKILEYTSAIIATIKYKKFASKFTTYFLIYLWIICLTETLSPQVSKYGFSVNGLYTIYTFFEFNLLFLMYLSITKVEFYKKLIKLFITITNLVFFFEVYKYGLTMWASNTSVVGSILLSIILILYLKEFLYSDKILNYSKSLYFWITLGSLVYYLGSIPFQAIINYLENRDLYFLQISLAIFAQSCVIIGFLWSKKETK
;
A
#
# COMPACT_ATOMS: atom_id res chain seq x y z
N MET A 1 0.46 23.00 -4.94
CA MET A 1 1.73 22.98 -4.17
C MET A 1 1.52 22.60 -2.70
N SER A 2 0.50 23.13 -2.02
CA SER A 2 0.22 22.83 -0.59
C SER A 2 -0.12 21.35 -0.29
N LEU A 3 -0.95 20.71 -1.11
CA LEU A 3 -1.41 19.33 -0.86
C LEU A 3 -0.32 18.26 -1.00
N ILE A 4 0.61 18.42 -1.94
CA ILE A 4 1.73 17.49 -2.13
C ILE A 4 2.70 17.56 -0.93
N LEU A 5 2.97 18.78 -0.43
CA LEU A 5 3.78 18.95 0.77
C LEU A 5 3.10 18.33 1.99
N LEU A 6 1.79 18.54 2.14
CA LEU A 6 1.00 17.89 3.19
C LEU A 6 1.09 16.36 3.13
N LEU A 7 0.92 15.77 1.94
CA LEU A 7 1.04 14.33 1.75
C LEU A 7 2.41 13.82 2.21
N LYS A 8 3.50 14.46 1.77
CA LYS A 8 4.86 14.10 2.18
C LYS A 8 5.03 14.16 3.70
N ILE A 9 4.54 15.22 4.34
CA ILE A 9 4.59 15.33 5.80
C ILE A 9 3.84 14.16 6.47
N LEU A 10 2.67 13.78 5.95
CA LEU A 10 1.88 12.67 6.49
C LEU A 10 2.56 11.31 6.30
N GLU A 11 3.17 11.04 5.15
CA GLU A 11 3.93 9.80 4.88
C GLU A 11 5.10 9.64 5.85
N TYR A 12 5.88 10.71 6.03
CA TYR A 12 6.99 10.69 6.98
C TYR A 12 6.49 10.56 8.43
N THR A 13 5.41 11.25 8.77
CA THR A 13 4.80 11.16 10.09
C THR A 13 4.31 9.73 10.38
N SER A 14 3.67 9.08 9.42
CA SER A 14 3.19 7.71 9.57
C SER A 14 4.35 6.72 9.73
N ALA A 15 5.41 6.84 8.93
CA ALA A 15 6.61 6.00 9.04
C ALA A 15 7.34 6.18 10.39
N ILE A 16 7.49 7.41 10.86
CA ILE A 16 8.13 7.72 12.15
C ILE A 16 7.28 7.19 13.31
N ILE A 17 5.97 7.48 13.33
CA ILE A 17 5.07 6.98 14.38
C ILE A 17 5.07 5.45 14.41
N ALA A 18 4.99 4.80 13.24
CA ALA A 18 5.05 3.35 13.12
C ALA A 18 6.37 2.79 13.68
N THR A 19 7.51 3.43 13.38
CA THR A 19 8.83 3.06 13.89
C THR A 19 8.89 3.16 15.42
N ILE A 20 8.46 4.29 16.00
CA ILE A 20 8.47 4.52 17.45
C ILE A 20 7.55 3.52 18.17
N LYS A 21 6.37 3.27 17.62
CA LYS A 21 5.38 2.36 18.21
C LYS A 21 5.60 0.89 17.82
N TYR A 22 6.60 0.57 17.00
CA TYR A 22 6.82 -0.79 16.48
C TYR A 22 6.91 -1.82 17.61
N LYS A 23 7.69 -1.55 18.67
CA LYS A 23 7.83 -2.48 19.81
C LYS A 23 6.49 -2.83 20.47
N LYS A 24 5.53 -1.90 20.50
CA LYS A 24 4.19 -2.13 21.07
C LYS A 24 3.36 -3.10 20.21
N PHE A 25 3.52 -3.05 18.89
CA PHE A 25 2.71 -3.77 17.91
C PHE A 25 3.51 -4.80 17.09
N ALA A 26 4.68 -5.22 17.58
CA ALA A 26 5.60 -6.07 16.83
C ALA A 26 4.92 -7.38 16.39
N SER A 27 4.82 -7.56 15.07
CA SER A 27 4.29 -8.73 14.41
C SER A 27 4.82 -8.78 12.97
N LYS A 28 4.66 -9.91 12.28
CA LYS A 28 5.05 -10.00 10.86
C LYS A 28 4.29 -8.97 10.01
N PHE A 29 3.00 -8.77 10.29
CA PHE A 29 2.18 -7.73 9.67
C PHE A 29 2.82 -6.35 9.79
N THR A 30 3.12 -5.93 11.03
CA THR A 30 3.67 -4.58 11.26
C THR A 30 5.09 -4.44 10.75
N THR A 31 5.85 -5.54 10.67
CA THR A 31 7.18 -5.55 10.05
C THR A 31 7.07 -5.24 8.55
N TYR A 32 6.26 -5.99 7.81
CA TYR A 32 6.07 -5.75 6.37
C TYR A 32 5.48 -4.38 6.11
N PHE A 33 4.52 -3.95 6.93
CA PHE A 33 3.93 -2.62 6.82
C PHE A 33 4.95 -1.49 7.06
N LEU A 34 5.83 -1.64 8.06
CA LEU A 34 6.86 -0.65 8.34
C LEU A 34 7.87 -0.53 7.19
N ILE A 35 8.28 -1.67 6.61
CA ILE A 35 9.15 -1.69 5.42
C ILE A 35 8.45 -0.98 4.26
N TYR A 36 7.16 -1.26 4.05
CA TYR A 36 6.35 -0.60 3.02
C TYR A 36 6.32 0.93 3.19
N LEU A 37 6.04 1.44 4.40
CA LEU A 37 6.03 2.89 4.67
C LEU A 37 7.38 3.56 4.37
N TRP A 38 8.49 2.92 4.76
CA TRP A 38 9.82 3.46 4.46
C TRP A 38 10.16 3.40 2.98
N ILE A 39 9.72 2.38 2.25
CA ILE A 39 9.89 2.30 0.80
C ILE A 39 9.14 3.43 0.09
N ILE A 40 7.94 3.80 0.55
CA ILE A 40 7.22 4.99 0.05
C ILE A 40 8.07 6.24 0.28
N CYS A 41 8.49 6.48 1.52
CA CYS A 41 9.28 7.67 1.88
C CYS A 41 10.57 7.76 1.05
N LEU A 42 11.27 6.64 0.87
CA LEU A 42 12.49 6.57 0.06
C LEU A 42 12.21 6.86 -1.41
N THR A 43 11.15 6.28 -1.99
CA THR A 43 10.79 6.47 -3.40
C THR A 43 10.47 7.95 -3.69
N GLU A 44 9.63 8.56 -2.85
CA GLU A 44 9.27 9.98 -2.96
C GLU A 44 10.46 10.92 -2.73
N THR A 45 11.40 10.48 -1.90
CA THR A 45 12.62 11.23 -1.62
C THR A 45 13.65 11.08 -2.70
N LEU A 46 13.71 9.96 -3.44
CA LEU A 46 14.68 9.71 -4.51
C LEU A 46 14.21 10.20 -5.89
N SER A 47 12.90 10.26 -6.11
CA SER A 47 12.30 10.64 -7.40
C SER A 47 12.86 11.96 -7.97
N PRO A 48 12.96 13.07 -7.22
CA PRO A 48 13.57 14.31 -7.72
C PRO A 48 15.06 14.20 -8.09
N GLN A 49 15.84 13.38 -7.38
CA GLN A 49 17.27 13.19 -7.59
C GLN A 49 17.50 12.33 -8.81
N VAL A 50 16.75 11.24 -8.96
CA VAL A 50 16.75 10.37 -10.15
C VAL A 50 16.47 11.22 -11.40
N SER A 51 15.45 12.09 -11.32
CA SER A 51 15.14 13.06 -12.39
C SER A 51 16.31 14.00 -12.69
N LYS A 52 16.94 14.57 -11.64
CA LYS A 52 18.08 15.50 -11.78
C LYS A 52 19.30 14.86 -12.44
N TYR A 53 19.56 13.57 -12.19
CA TYR A 53 20.69 12.83 -12.77
C TYR A 53 20.37 12.19 -14.13
N GLY A 54 19.20 12.48 -14.73
CA GLY A 54 18.82 11.99 -16.06
C GLY A 54 18.36 10.54 -16.10
N PHE A 55 18.12 9.90 -14.96
CA PHE A 55 17.58 8.55 -14.88
C PHE A 55 16.04 8.55 -15.00
N SER A 56 15.49 7.42 -15.46
CA SER A 56 14.05 7.22 -15.56
C SER A 56 13.39 7.18 -14.19
N VAL A 57 12.62 8.22 -13.86
CA VAL A 57 11.74 8.26 -12.68
C VAL A 57 10.69 7.14 -12.73
N ASN A 58 10.21 6.80 -13.93
CA ASN A 58 9.29 5.70 -14.15
C ASN A 58 9.90 4.35 -13.72
N GLY A 59 11.19 4.15 -13.94
CA GLY A 59 11.90 2.95 -13.51
C GLY A 59 11.93 2.80 -12.00
N LEU A 60 12.11 3.91 -11.27
CA LEU A 60 12.01 3.94 -9.82
C LEU A 60 10.61 3.52 -9.35
N TYR A 61 9.54 4.10 -9.95
CA TYR A 61 8.17 3.74 -9.62
C TYR A 61 7.81 2.29 -10.00
N THR A 62 8.38 1.75 -11.07
CA THR A 62 8.25 0.33 -11.45
C THR A 62 8.87 -0.59 -10.39
N ILE A 63 10.08 -0.29 -9.91
CA ILE A 63 10.71 -1.04 -8.82
C ILE A 63 9.88 -0.92 -7.54
N TYR A 64 9.41 0.28 -7.22
CA TYR A 64 8.51 0.53 -6.10
C TYR A 64 7.25 -0.35 -6.17
N THR A 65 6.57 -0.39 -7.32
CA THR A 65 5.35 -1.20 -7.54
C THR A 65 5.59 -2.68 -7.24
N PHE A 66 6.75 -3.23 -7.59
CA PHE A 66 7.09 -4.61 -7.23
C PHE A 66 7.10 -4.82 -5.72
N PHE A 67 7.82 -3.96 -4.98
CA PHE A 67 7.91 -4.07 -3.52
C PHE A 67 6.58 -3.78 -2.83
N GLU A 68 5.85 -2.77 -3.29
CA GLU A 68 4.54 -2.36 -2.77
C GLU A 68 3.59 -3.56 -2.68
N PHE A 69 3.25 -4.19 -3.81
CA PHE A 69 2.25 -5.25 -3.81
C PHE A 69 2.74 -6.51 -3.11
N ASN A 70 4.01 -6.89 -3.26
CA ASN A 70 4.54 -8.06 -2.56
C ASN A 70 4.50 -7.88 -1.04
N LEU A 71 4.90 -6.72 -0.52
CA LEU A 71 4.86 -6.44 0.92
C LEU A 71 3.43 -6.43 1.45
N LEU A 72 2.49 -5.84 0.71
CA LEU A 72 1.08 -5.79 1.12
C LEU A 72 0.44 -7.19 1.12
N PHE A 73 0.68 -8.02 0.11
CA PHE A 73 0.18 -9.39 0.15
C PHE A 73 0.82 -10.21 1.27
N LEU A 74 2.13 -10.09 1.51
CA LEU A 74 2.81 -10.76 2.63
C LEU A 74 2.29 -10.29 3.99
N MET A 75 1.94 -9.02 4.10
CA MET A 75 1.30 -8.43 5.27
C MET A 75 0.00 -9.17 5.59
N TYR A 76 -0.92 -9.30 4.63
CA TYR A 76 -2.18 -10.02 4.86
C TYR A 76 -2.00 -11.53 5.01
N LEU A 77 -1.09 -12.16 4.26
CA LEU A 77 -0.76 -13.58 4.41
C LEU A 77 -0.35 -13.93 5.85
N SER A 78 0.27 -12.99 6.56
CA SER A 78 0.75 -13.19 7.92
C SER A 78 -0.34 -13.17 9.00
N ILE A 79 -1.53 -12.63 8.72
CA ILE A 79 -2.63 -12.48 9.69
C ILE A 79 -3.90 -13.23 9.32
N THR A 80 -4.07 -13.59 8.05
CA THR A 80 -5.22 -14.39 7.58
C THR A 80 -5.24 -15.75 8.26
N LYS A 81 -6.40 -16.13 8.78
CA LYS A 81 -6.57 -17.42 9.49
C LYS A 81 -7.09 -18.52 8.59
N VAL A 82 -8.02 -18.20 7.67
CA VAL A 82 -8.64 -19.19 6.79
C VAL A 82 -7.64 -19.67 5.74
N GLU A 83 -7.42 -20.99 5.70
CA GLU A 83 -6.41 -21.60 4.81
C GLU A 83 -6.72 -21.38 3.32
N PHE A 84 -8.00 -21.38 2.95
CA PHE A 84 -8.43 -21.05 1.60
C PHE A 84 -8.00 -19.62 1.19
N TYR A 85 -8.14 -18.63 2.08
CA TYR A 85 -7.72 -17.25 1.79
C TYR A 85 -6.19 -17.13 1.70
N LYS A 86 -5.43 -17.89 2.51
CA LYS A 86 -3.96 -17.94 2.34
C LYS A 86 -3.54 -18.49 0.99
N LYS A 87 -4.20 -19.55 0.50
CA LYS A 87 -3.96 -20.09 -0.85
C LYS A 87 -4.29 -19.05 -1.92
N LEU A 88 -5.40 -18.32 -1.75
CA LEU A 88 -5.78 -17.22 -2.64
C LEU A 88 -4.71 -16.11 -2.67
N ILE A 89 -4.22 -15.67 -1.50
CA ILE A 89 -3.17 -14.65 -1.41
C ILE A 89 -1.90 -15.10 -2.13
N LYS A 90 -1.46 -16.36 -1.92
CA LYS A 90 -0.29 -16.91 -2.63
C LYS A 90 -0.48 -16.94 -4.14
N LEU A 91 -1.68 -17.32 -4.61
CA LEU A 91 -2.02 -17.27 -6.03
C LEU A 91 -1.94 -15.83 -6.56
N PHE A 92 -2.47 -14.85 -5.83
CA PHE A 92 -2.45 -13.44 -6.23
C PHE A 92 -1.04 -12.87 -6.27
N ILE A 93 -0.18 -13.22 -5.31
CA ILE A 93 1.26 -12.90 -5.35
C ILE A 93 1.87 -13.43 -6.65
N THR A 94 1.61 -14.70 -7.00
CA THR A 94 2.12 -15.28 -8.24
C THR A 94 1.61 -14.54 -9.48
N ILE A 95 0.31 -14.26 -9.55
CA ILE A 95 -0.29 -13.54 -10.70
C ILE A 95 0.30 -12.14 -10.83
N THR A 96 0.35 -11.35 -9.75
CA THR A 96 0.91 -9.99 -9.79
C THR A 96 2.37 -9.99 -10.21
N ASN A 97 3.18 -10.93 -9.73
CA ASN A 97 4.58 -11.04 -10.14
C ASN A 97 4.73 -11.47 -11.60
N LEU A 98 3.89 -12.38 -12.11
CA LEU A 98 3.90 -12.75 -13.53
C LEU A 98 3.57 -11.54 -14.42
N VAL A 99 2.56 -10.75 -14.06
CA VAL A 99 2.20 -9.51 -14.78
C VAL A 99 3.36 -8.51 -14.72
N PHE A 100 3.99 -8.35 -13.56
CA PHE A 100 5.15 -7.49 -13.39
C PHE A 100 6.31 -7.87 -14.30
N PHE A 101 6.74 -9.13 -14.27
CA PHE A 101 7.87 -9.57 -15.09
C PHE A 101 7.55 -9.50 -16.58
N PHE A 102 6.29 -9.76 -16.98
CA PHE A 102 5.85 -9.57 -18.36
C PHE A 102 5.91 -8.09 -18.79
N GLU A 103 5.48 -7.17 -17.92
CA GLU A 103 5.50 -5.74 -18.18
C GLU A 103 6.94 -5.20 -18.28
N VAL A 104 7.81 -5.60 -17.36
CA VAL A 104 9.26 -5.27 -17.40
C VAL A 104 9.94 -5.89 -18.62
N TYR A 105 9.58 -7.11 -19.02
CA TYR A 105 10.10 -7.70 -20.25
C TYR A 105 9.70 -6.88 -21.49
N LYS A 106 8.45 -6.40 -21.55
CA LYS A 106 7.92 -5.66 -22.71
C LYS A 106 8.41 -4.22 -22.80
N TYR A 107 8.48 -3.51 -21.67
CA TYR A 107 8.72 -2.05 -21.64
C TYR A 107 10.02 -1.67 -20.91
N GLY A 108 10.74 -2.63 -20.34
CA GLY A 108 11.89 -2.37 -19.48
C GLY A 108 11.51 -1.52 -18.27
N LEU A 109 12.45 -0.71 -17.80
CA LEU A 109 12.25 0.27 -16.71
C LEU A 109 11.97 1.69 -17.25
N THR A 110 11.44 1.79 -18.47
CA THR A 110 11.21 3.08 -19.15
C THR A 110 9.81 3.65 -18.86
N MET A 111 8.83 2.77 -18.67
CA MET A 111 7.47 3.11 -18.30
C MET A 111 7.17 2.64 -16.87
N TRP A 112 6.23 3.31 -16.22
CA TRP A 112 5.69 2.83 -14.95
C TRP A 112 4.88 1.55 -15.23
N ALA A 113 5.11 0.50 -14.45
CA ALA A 113 4.33 -0.74 -14.42
C ALA A 113 2.86 -0.52 -13.99
N SER A 114 2.10 0.18 -14.83
CA SER A 114 0.71 0.57 -14.59
C SER A 114 -0.23 -0.64 -14.63
N ASN A 115 0.02 -1.61 -15.52
CA ASN A 115 -0.81 -2.81 -15.60
C ASN A 115 -0.65 -3.67 -14.34
N THR A 116 0.58 -3.80 -13.86
CA THR A 116 0.87 -4.44 -12.57
C THR A 116 0.17 -3.72 -11.44
N SER A 117 0.18 -2.39 -11.45
CA SER A 117 -0.50 -1.59 -10.42
C SER A 117 -2.01 -1.82 -10.42
N VAL A 118 -2.66 -1.82 -11.59
CA VAL A 118 -4.10 -2.10 -11.71
C VAL A 118 -4.44 -3.52 -11.23
N VAL A 119 -3.74 -4.53 -11.73
CA VAL A 119 -3.98 -5.93 -11.35
C VAL A 119 -3.72 -6.12 -9.84
N GLY A 120 -2.61 -5.58 -9.34
CA GLY A 120 -2.25 -5.60 -7.93
C GLY A 120 -3.33 -4.95 -7.07
N SER A 121 -3.82 -3.77 -7.43
CA SER A 121 -4.85 -3.05 -6.68
C SER A 121 -6.18 -3.78 -6.65
N ILE A 122 -6.60 -4.40 -7.76
CA ILE A 122 -7.83 -5.22 -7.81
C ILE A 122 -7.69 -6.44 -6.90
N LEU A 123 -6.62 -7.21 -7.08
CA LEU A 123 -6.39 -8.44 -6.32
C LEU A 123 -6.20 -8.16 -4.83
N LEU A 124 -5.46 -7.10 -4.49
CA LEU A 124 -5.28 -6.66 -3.11
C LEU A 124 -6.61 -6.25 -2.50
N SER A 125 -7.42 -5.45 -3.20
CA SER A 125 -8.75 -5.03 -2.72
C SER A 125 -9.65 -6.22 -2.36
N ILE A 126 -9.60 -7.30 -3.16
CA ILE A 126 -10.31 -8.56 -2.84
C ILE A 126 -9.81 -9.13 -1.50
N ILE A 127 -8.49 -9.18 -1.27
CA ILE A 127 -7.92 -9.65 0.00
C ILE A 127 -8.31 -8.76 1.17
N LEU A 128 -8.31 -7.44 1.00
CA LEU A 128 -8.72 -6.48 2.03
C LEU A 128 -10.18 -6.70 2.43
N ILE A 129 -11.08 -6.90 1.46
CA ILE A 129 -12.50 -7.20 1.69
C ILE A 129 -12.65 -8.53 2.41
N LEU A 130 -11.95 -9.58 1.99
CA LEU A 130 -11.97 -10.89 2.65
C LEU A 130 -11.47 -10.81 4.10
N TYR A 131 -10.42 -10.04 4.34
CA TYR A 131 -9.91 -9.80 5.70
C TYR A 131 -10.93 -9.05 6.55
N LEU A 132 -11.54 -7.98 6.04
CA LEU A 132 -12.59 -7.26 6.77
C LEU A 132 -13.79 -8.16 7.05
N LYS A 133 -14.16 -9.05 6.12
CA LYS A 133 -15.17 -10.07 6.35
C LYS A 133 -14.79 -10.98 7.53
N GLU A 134 -13.60 -11.59 7.53
CA GLU A 134 -13.12 -12.40 8.67
C GLU A 134 -13.16 -11.62 9.99
N PHE A 135 -12.75 -10.35 9.94
CA PHE A 135 -12.70 -9.48 11.09
C PHE A 135 -14.09 -9.20 11.67
N LEU A 136 -15.08 -8.91 10.81
CA LEU A 136 -16.47 -8.63 11.21
C LEU A 136 -17.16 -9.85 11.84
N TYR A 137 -16.85 -11.07 11.37
CA TYR A 137 -17.40 -12.30 11.96
C TYR A 137 -16.68 -12.75 13.23
N SER A 138 -15.67 -12.02 13.70
CA SER A 138 -14.95 -12.35 14.93
C SER A 138 -15.47 -11.54 16.12
N ASP A 139 -15.31 -12.08 17.33
CA ASP A 139 -15.65 -11.38 18.59
C ASP A 139 -14.89 -10.05 18.77
N LYS A 140 -13.84 -9.81 17.95
CA LYS A 140 -13.07 -8.57 17.92
C LYS A 140 -13.87 -7.38 17.38
N ILE A 141 -15.02 -7.59 16.73
CA ILE A 141 -15.86 -6.52 16.20
C ILE A 141 -16.28 -5.52 17.29
N LEU A 142 -16.54 -5.97 18.52
CA LEU A 142 -16.93 -5.11 19.65
C LEU A 142 -15.87 -4.05 20.02
N ASN A 143 -14.62 -4.24 19.60
CA ASN A 143 -13.51 -3.33 19.86
C ASN A 143 -12.77 -2.94 18.57
N TYR A 144 -13.46 -2.89 17.43
CA TYR A 144 -12.83 -2.66 16.12
C TYR A 144 -11.95 -1.40 16.07
N SER A 145 -12.40 -0.31 16.70
CA SER A 145 -11.69 0.97 16.75
C SER A 145 -10.36 0.91 17.50
N LYS A 146 -10.11 -0.16 18.26
CA LYS A 146 -8.87 -0.41 19.00
C LYS A 146 -7.90 -1.34 18.24
N SER A 147 -8.28 -1.88 17.08
CA SER A 147 -7.42 -2.76 16.29
C SER A 147 -6.62 -1.98 15.25
N LEU A 148 -5.29 -2.15 15.30
CA LEU A 148 -4.38 -1.54 14.33
C LEU A 148 -4.63 -2.08 12.91
N TYR A 149 -4.93 -3.37 12.81
CA TYR A 149 -5.15 -4.04 11.52
C TYR A 149 -6.40 -3.49 10.82
N PHE A 150 -7.45 -3.17 11.58
CA PHE A 150 -8.66 -2.56 11.04
C PHE A 150 -8.37 -1.21 10.37
N TRP A 151 -7.73 -0.28 11.09
CA TRP A 151 -7.44 1.06 10.57
C TRP A 151 -6.55 1.03 9.32
N ILE A 152 -5.49 0.21 9.32
CA ILE A 152 -4.61 0.05 8.16
C ILE A 152 -5.36 -0.56 6.98
N THR A 153 -6.21 -1.56 7.22
CA THR A 153 -6.98 -2.21 6.15
C THR A 153 -8.02 -1.27 5.55
N LEU A 154 -8.71 -0.48 6.38
CA LEU A 154 -9.68 0.50 5.92
C LEU A 154 -9.03 1.55 5.02
N GLY A 155 -7.92 2.15 5.46
CA GLY A 155 -7.17 3.13 4.67
C GLY A 155 -6.65 2.54 3.36
N SER A 156 -6.08 1.33 3.42
CA SER A 156 -5.58 0.62 2.25
C SER A 156 -6.69 0.30 1.25
N LEU A 157 -7.86 -0.14 1.72
CA LEU A 157 -8.97 -0.52 0.83
C LEU A 157 -9.48 0.68 0.05
N VAL A 158 -9.72 1.80 0.75
CA VAL A 158 -10.18 3.04 0.11
C VAL A 158 -9.15 3.53 -0.90
N TYR A 159 -7.85 3.51 -0.55
CA TYR A 159 -6.78 3.90 -1.45
C TYR A 159 -6.69 3.00 -2.68
N TYR A 160 -6.44 1.71 -2.50
CA TYR A 160 -6.19 0.81 -3.64
C TYR A 160 -7.40 0.66 -4.54
N LEU A 161 -8.61 0.57 -3.98
CA LEU A 161 -9.83 0.48 -4.79
C LEU A 161 -10.10 1.81 -5.53
N GLY A 162 -9.92 2.95 -4.86
CA GLY A 162 -10.12 4.27 -5.44
C GLY A 162 -9.05 4.66 -6.47
N SER A 163 -7.84 4.12 -6.36
CA SER A 163 -6.71 4.42 -7.25
C SER A 163 -6.73 3.63 -8.57
N ILE A 164 -7.57 2.61 -8.73
CA ILE A 164 -7.62 1.77 -9.94
C ILE A 164 -7.81 2.61 -11.22
N PRO A 165 -8.79 3.54 -11.31
CA PRO A 165 -8.98 4.32 -12.53
C PRO A 165 -7.76 5.18 -12.87
N PHE A 166 -7.14 5.80 -11.85
CA PHE A 166 -5.93 6.62 -12.03
C PHE A 166 -4.76 5.77 -12.53
N GLN A 167 -4.51 4.62 -11.89
CA GLN A 167 -3.42 3.71 -12.27
C GLN A 167 -3.61 3.16 -13.68
N ALA A 168 -4.84 2.91 -14.12
CA ALA A 168 -5.11 2.36 -15.45
C ALA A 168 -4.73 3.32 -16.58
N ILE A 169 -4.79 4.63 -16.34
CA ILE A 169 -4.57 5.65 -17.36
C ILE A 169 -3.30 6.46 -17.16
N ILE A 170 -2.53 6.21 -16.09
CA ILE A 170 -1.40 7.08 -15.68
C ILE A 170 -0.35 7.28 -16.78
N ASN A 171 -0.08 6.24 -17.57
CA ASN A 171 0.86 6.30 -18.69
C ASN A 171 0.32 7.07 -19.92
N TYR A 172 -0.98 7.39 -19.94
CA TYR A 172 -1.67 8.12 -21.00
C TYR A 172 -2.13 9.53 -20.55
N LEU A 173 -1.87 9.91 -19.29
CA LEU A 173 -2.25 11.23 -18.78
C LEU A 173 -1.28 12.30 -19.25
N GLU A 174 -1.77 13.18 -20.12
CA GLU A 174 -1.05 14.40 -20.54
C GLU A 174 -1.14 15.50 -19.48
N ASN A 175 -2.27 15.58 -18.76
CA ASN A 175 -2.55 16.59 -17.74
C ASN A 175 -2.57 16.01 -16.32
N ARG A 176 -2.26 16.86 -15.33
CA ARG A 176 -2.16 16.47 -13.92
C ARG A 176 -3.49 16.49 -13.16
N ASP A 177 -4.63 16.66 -13.82
CA ASP A 177 -5.91 16.93 -13.15
C ASP A 177 -6.36 15.78 -12.22
N LEU A 178 -6.13 14.53 -12.63
CA LEU A 178 -6.49 13.36 -11.83
C LEU A 178 -5.51 13.05 -10.69
N TYR A 179 -4.38 13.75 -10.60
CA TYR A 179 -3.46 13.61 -9.46
C TYR A 179 -4.11 14.08 -8.15
N PHE A 180 -5.07 15.01 -8.21
CA PHE A 180 -5.79 15.46 -7.03
C PHE A 180 -6.56 14.32 -6.34
N LEU A 181 -7.21 13.45 -7.12
CA LEU A 181 -7.91 12.28 -6.59
C LEU A 181 -6.92 11.34 -5.89
N GLN A 182 -5.79 11.05 -6.55
CA GLN A 182 -4.75 10.17 -6.01
C GLN A 182 -4.16 10.71 -4.70
N ILE A 183 -3.86 12.01 -4.65
CA ILE A 183 -3.34 12.68 -3.45
C ILE A 183 -4.36 12.63 -2.32
N SER A 184 -5.65 12.85 -2.62
CA SER A 184 -6.72 12.83 -1.60
C SER A 184 -6.88 11.44 -0.98
N LEU A 185 -6.85 10.39 -1.81
CA LEU A 185 -6.88 9.00 -1.35
C LEU A 185 -5.67 8.67 -0.48
N ALA A 186 -4.47 9.13 -0.88
CA ALA A 186 -3.25 8.91 -0.13
C ALA A 186 -3.27 9.61 1.23
N ILE A 187 -3.74 10.87 1.29
CA ILE A 187 -3.92 11.62 2.55
C ILE A 187 -4.88 10.87 3.48
N PHE A 188 -6.00 10.37 2.96
CA PHE A 188 -6.96 9.58 3.73
C PHE A 188 -6.29 8.31 4.31
N ALA A 189 -5.59 7.55 3.48
CA ALA A 189 -4.91 6.33 3.92
C ALA A 189 -3.85 6.61 4.99
N GLN A 190 -3.00 7.62 4.81
CA GLN A 190 -1.99 7.99 5.81
C GLN A 190 -2.63 8.47 7.12
N SER A 191 -3.76 9.17 7.04
CA SER A 191 -4.53 9.56 8.22
C SER A 191 -5.03 8.35 8.99
N CYS A 192 -5.59 7.34 8.30
CA CYS A 192 -5.99 6.07 8.93
C CYS A 192 -4.81 5.36 9.60
N VAL A 193 -3.62 5.38 8.98
CA VAL A 193 -2.42 4.77 9.57
C VAL A 193 -2.02 5.47 10.87
N ILE A 194 -1.96 6.80 10.85
CA ILE A 194 -1.60 7.60 12.03
C ILE A 194 -2.61 7.35 13.15
N ILE A 195 -3.90 7.43 12.84
CA ILE A 195 -4.99 7.12 13.78
C ILE A 195 -4.83 5.70 14.34
N GLY A 196 -4.56 4.73 13.47
CA GLY A 196 -4.33 3.34 13.84
C GLY A 196 -3.23 3.19 14.88
N PHE A 197 -2.04 3.75 14.67
CA PHE A 197 -0.95 3.62 15.64
C PHE A 197 -1.18 4.40 16.94
N LEU A 198 -1.90 5.52 16.90
CA LEU A 198 -2.15 6.35 18.08
C LEU A 198 -3.29 5.81 18.97
N TRP A 199 -4.42 5.41 18.39
CA TRP A 199 -5.61 4.97 19.13
C TRP A 199 -5.70 3.47 19.37
N SER A 200 -4.97 2.64 18.62
CA SER A 200 -5.05 1.20 18.81
C SER A 200 -4.41 0.76 20.12
N LYS A 201 -5.02 -0.27 20.73
CA LYS A 201 -4.45 -0.97 21.88
C LYS A 201 -3.68 -2.18 21.38
N LYS A 202 -2.67 -2.62 22.15
CA LYS A 202 -1.97 -3.87 21.83
C LYS A 202 -3.03 -4.98 21.86
N GLU A 203 -3.16 -5.74 20.77
CA GLU A 203 -4.04 -6.91 20.78
C GLU A 203 -3.50 -7.90 21.81
N THR A 204 -4.27 -8.13 22.88
CA THR A 204 -4.04 -9.25 23.79
C THR A 204 -4.36 -10.52 23.02
N LYS A 205 -3.40 -11.45 22.98
CA LYS A 205 -3.58 -12.77 22.36
C LYS A 205 -4.72 -13.52 23.02
#